data_AF-A0A7S3R2H3-F1
#
_entry.id   AF-A0A7S3R2H3-F1
#
_cell.length_a   1.000
_cell.length_b   1.000
_cell.length_c   1.000
_cell.angle_alpha   90.00
_cell.angle_beta   90.00
_cell.angle_gamma   90.00
#
_symmetry.space_group_name_H-M   'P 1'
#
loop_
_entity.id
_entity.type
_entity.pdbx_description
1 polymer ?
#
loop_
_entity_poly.entity_id
_entity_poly.type
_entity_poly.pdbx_seq_one_letter_code
_entity_poly.pdbx_strand_id
1 'polypeptide(L)'
;GRGGRVAVREEVQPQIAACLQRAHRVQSQRTLLMVEFQNLFEYLQSLKCIAVHLHHLGPRALFYLAAAVSDFYIPWSELAEHKIQSSTGPLQLALQKVPKLLGMLTSVWVPDSMVVSFKLETDPGMLVRKAAAALRTYRVHTVVANLLHTRKDQVLLVTQSKGPSPPAQAVDDGKPDTESEVTDGVTAGQEQRSSVDFTTQVWKQQELEEQSAALKQKGCSQAEVWVDTEEINRANYEPYIERQLVSQVVAKHTQFIAHRQHQ
;
A
#
# COMPACT_ATOMS: atom_id res chain seq x y z
N GLY A 1 29.88 -3.99 42.08
CA GLY A 1 28.59 -4.05 41.39
C GLY A 1 28.82 -4.52 39.97
N ARG A 2 28.11 -5.56 39.51
CA ARG A 2 28.38 -6.21 38.22
C ARG A 2 27.85 -5.33 37.07
N GLY A 3 28.77 -4.63 36.38
CA GLY A 3 28.50 -4.01 35.10
C GLY A 3 28.41 -5.08 34.02
N GLY A 4 27.19 -5.54 33.72
CA GLY A 4 26.96 -6.44 32.60
C GLY A 4 27.22 -5.72 31.28
N ARG A 5 28.18 -6.20 30.48
CA ARG A 5 28.36 -5.73 29.10
C ARG A 5 27.16 -6.18 28.27
N VAL A 6 26.43 -5.24 27.70
CA VAL A 6 25.44 -5.54 26.67
C VAL A 6 26.20 -5.90 25.40
N ALA A 7 26.01 -7.12 24.89
CA ALA A 7 26.61 -7.60 23.65
C ALA A 7 25.52 -8.09 22.70
N VAL A 8 25.75 -7.91 21.40
CA VAL A 8 24.89 -8.44 20.35
C VAL A 8 25.15 -9.94 20.20
N ARG A 9 24.11 -10.74 19.96
CA ARG A 9 24.28 -12.17 19.65
C ARG A 9 25.12 -12.34 18.38
N GLU A 10 26.12 -13.22 18.41
CA GLU A 10 27.06 -13.41 17.29
C GLU A 10 26.35 -13.68 15.95
N GLU A 11 25.25 -14.45 15.97
CA GLU A 11 24.45 -14.80 14.80
C GLU A 11 23.88 -13.59 14.05
N VAL A 12 23.46 -12.53 14.76
CA VAL A 12 22.85 -11.33 14.16
C VAL A 12 23.85 -10.18 14.02
N GLN A 13 25.04 -10.31 14.59
CA GLN A 13 26.06 -9.27 14.59
C GLN A 13 26.43 -8.77 13.18
N PRO A 14 26.59 -9.63 12.15
CA PRO A 14 26.87 -9.16 10.79
C PRO A 14 25.75 -8.31 10.21
N GLN A 15 24.49 -8.70 10.43
CA GLN A 15 23.32 -7.98 9.93
C GLN A 15 23.17 -6.61 10.61
N ILE A 16 23.36 -6.56 11.93
CA ILE A 16 23.30 -5.32 12.69
C ILE A 16 24.46 -4.40 12.31
N ALA A 17 25.68 -4.92 12.17
CA ALA A 17 26.84 -4.14 11.74
C ALA A 17 26.60 -3.52 10.35
N ALA A 18 26.09 -4.30 9.39
CA ALA A 18 25.75 -3.81 8.06
C ALA A 18 24.64 -2.74 8.11
N CYS A 19 23.61 -2.92 8.95
CA CYS A 19 22.55 -1.94 9.15
C CYS A 19 23.09 -0.62 9.73
N LEU A 20 23.93 -0.69 10.76
CA LEU A 20 24.55 0.49 11.38
C LEU A 20 25.49 1.23 10.43
N GLN A 21 26.28 0.51 9.62
CA GLN A 21 27.14 1.12 8.59
C GLN A 21 26.30 1.87 7.55
N ARG A 22 25.18 1.28 7.11
CA ARG A 22 24.25 1.95 6.18
C ARG A 22 23.60 3.17 6.83
N ALA A 23 23.15 3.06 8.07
CA ALA A 23 22.57 4.19 8.81
C ALA A 23 23.57 5.34 8.95
N HIS A 24 24.82 5.05 9.33
CA HIS A 24 25.89 6.04 9.44
C HIS A 24 26.19 6.70 8.08
N ARG A 25 26.26 5.93 6.99
CA ARG A 25 26.45 6.47 5.64
C ARG A 25 25.31 7.40 5.24
N VAL A 26 24.06 7.02 5.50
CA VAL A 26 22.89 7.82 5.18
C VAL A 26 22.88 9.13 5.98
N GLN A 27 23.28 9.09 7.24
CA GLN A 27 23.43 10.30 8.09
C GLN A 27 24.55 11.21 7.58
N SER A 28 25.74 10.66 7.28
CA SER A 28 26.88 11.46 6.82
C SER A 28 26.64 12.09 5.44
N GLN A 29 25.93 11.37 4.55
CA GLN A 29 25.59 11.85 3.21
C GLN A 29 24.30 12.68 3.16
N ARG A 30 23.57 12.79 4.28
CA ARG A 30 22.28 13.49 4.39
C ARG A 30 21.26 13.04 3.33
N THR A 31 21.19 11.74 3.06
CA THR A 31 20.31 11.16 2.02
C THR A 31 18.96 10.66 2.54
N LEU A 32 18.66 10.84 3.83
CA LEU A 32 17.39 10.48 4.43
C LEU A 32 16.90 11.61 5.34
N LEU A 33 15.69 12.07 5.07
CA LEU A 33 14.94 12.96 5.94
C LEU A 33 13.73 12.19 6.46
N MET A 34 13.55 12.16 7.78
CA MET A 34 12.39 11.53 8.43
C MET A 34 11.45 12.64 8.90
N VAL A 35 10.20 12.58 8.45
CA VAL A 35 9.14 13.51 8.84
C VAL A 35 8.03 12.70 9.48
N GLU A 36 7.78 12.95 10.76
CA GLU A 36 6.76 12.24 11.54
C GLU A 36 5.37 12.88 11.33
N PHE A 37 4.33 12.05 11.42
CA PHE A 37 2.93 12.46 11.45
C PHE A 37 2.15 11.46 12.32
N GLN A 38 1.06 11.91 12.92
CA GLN A 38 0.21 11.08 13.77
C GLN A 38 -1.24 11.05 13.28
N ASN A 39 -1.75 12.18 12.79
CA ASN A 39 -3.13 12.29 12.33
C ASN A 39 -3.21 12.56 10.82
N LEU A 40 -4.42 12.47 10.29
CA LEU A 40 -4.70 12.71 8.88
C LEU A 40 -4.28 14.12 8.44
N PHE A 41 -4.55 15.16 9.25
CA PHE A 41 -4.25 16.54 8.86
C PHE A 41 -2.75 16.77 8.70
N GLU A 42 -1.94 16.28 9.63
CA GLU A 42 -0.48 16.32 9.55
C GLU A 42 0.05 15.57 8.32
N TYR A 43 -0.47 14.37 8.06
CA TYR A 43 -0.09 13.60 6.87
C TYR A 43 -0.37 14.39 5.59
N LEU A 44 -1.57 14.96 5.45
CA LEU A 44 -1.97 15.70 4.25
C LEU A 44 -1.18 16.99 4.07
N GLN A 45 -0.94 17.73 5.15
CA GLN A 45 -0.15 18.95 5.14
C GLN A 45 1.31 18.65 4.73
N SER A 46 1.93 17.65 5.36
CA SER A 46 3.29 17.22 5.06
C SER A 46 3.42 16.74 3.61
N LEU A 47 2.49 15.90 3.14
CA LEU A 47 2.48 15.43 1.75
C LEU A 47 2.42 16.59 0.76
N LYS A 48 1.51 17.55 0.98
CA LYS A 48 1.39 18.74 0.12
C LYS A 48 2.67 19.57 0.13
N CYS A 49 3.20 19.88 1.31
CA CYS A 49 4.41 20.67 1.45
C CYS A 49 5.59 20.00 0.73
N ILE A 50 5.83 18.70 0.96
CA ILE A 50 6.89 17.95 0.30
C ILE A 50 6.68 17.94 -1.22
N ALA A 51 5.47 17.63 -1.68
CA ALA A 51 5.17 17.55 -3.12
C ALA A 51 5.47 18.86 -3.86
N VAL A 52 4.97 19.99 -3.34
CA VAL A 52 5.20 21.30 -3.96
C VAL A 52 6.69 21.66 -4.00
N HIS A 53 7.46 21.32 -2.97
CA HIS A 53 8.90 21.58 -2.97
C HIS A 53 9.67 20.65 -3.92
N LEU A 54 9.20 19.41 -4.13
CA LEU A 54 9.84 18.46 -5.04
C LEU A 54 9.39 18.62 -6.51
N HIS A 55 8.37 19.44 -6.79
CA HIS A 55 7.82 19.67 -8.14
C HIS A 55 8.90 19.93 -9.20
N HIS A 56 9.88 20.78 -8.89
CA HIS A 56 10.96 21.17 -9.82
C HIS A 56 11.90 20.02 -10.21
N LEU A 57 11.87 18.89 -9.51
CA LEU A 57 12.65 17.69 -9.88
C LEU A 57 12.01 16.92 -11.04
N GLY A 58 10.74 17.18 -11.35
CA GLY A 58 10.02 16.58 -12.46
C GLY A 58 10.15 15.05 -12.47
N PRO A 59 10.59 14.44 -13.59
CA PRO A 59 10.69 12.99 -13.70
C PRO A 59 11.67 12.32 -12.74
N ARG A 60 12.57 13.08 -12.12
CA ARG A 60 13.56 12.54 -11.17
C ARG A 60 12.97 12.28 -9.79
N ALA A 61 11.80 12.82 -9.49
CA ALA A 61 11.10 12.56 -8.24
C ALA A 61 10.14 11.37 -8.39
N LEU A 62 10.20 10.47 -7.41
CA LEU A 62 9.31 9.32 -7.24
C LEU A 62 8.52 9.48 -5.94
N PHE A 63 7.19 9.44 -6.04
CA PHE A 63 6.30 9.37 -4.89
C PHE A 63 5.87 7.92 -4.68
N TYR A 64 6.29 7.32 -3.56
CA TYR A 64 5.93 5.96 -3.17
C TYR A 64 4.99 5.99 -1.95
N LEU A 65 3.69 5.91 -2.20
CA LEU A 65 2.64 6.23 -1.22
C LEU A 65 2.10 4.98 -0.52
N ALA A 66 2.90 4.40 0.37
CA ALA A 66 2.57 3.17 1.09
C ALA A 66 1.79 3.37 2.41
N ALA A 67 1.47 4.61 2.78
CA ALA A 67 0.73 4.89 4.00
C ALA A 67 -0.74 4.41 3.92
N ALA A 68 -1.25 3.83 5.00
CA ALA A 68 -2.68 3.55 5.16
C ALA A 68 -3.37 4.83 5.65
N VAL A 69 -3.94 5.60 4.72
CA VAL A 69 -4.61 6.87 5.00
C VAL A 69 -6.09 6.61 5.28
N SER A 70 -6.65 7.27 6.30
CA SER A 70 -8.08 7.16 6.60
C SER A 70 -8.93 7.62 5.41
N ASP A 71 -9.97 6.85 5.07
CA ASP A 71 -10.95 7.23 4.04
C ASP A 71 -12.01 8.21 4.57
N PHE A 72 -12.16 8.26 5.89
CA PHE A 72 -13.13 9.11 6.58
C PHE A 72 -12.48 9.91 7.71
N TYR A 73 -13.04 11.08 8.02
CA TYR A 73 -12.56 11.98 9.08
C TYR A 73 -13.70 12.79 9.70
N ILE A 74 -13.45 13.37 10.88
CA ILE A 74 -14.33 14.36 11.49
C ILE A 74 -13.70 15.74 11.24
N PRO A 75 -14.41 16.70 10.62
CA PRO A 75 -13.93 18.06 10.46
C PRO A 75 -13.57 18.70 11.78
N TRP A 76 -12.58 19.59 11.78
CA TRP A 76 -12.15 20.29 13.00
C TRP A 76 -13.29 21.06 13.67
N SER A 77 -14.20 21.63 12.88
CA SER A 77 -15.40 22.32 13.36
C SER A 77 -16.43 21.43 14.05
N GLU A 78 -16.33 20.11 13.87
CA GLU A 78 -17.26 19.10 14.40
C GLU A 78 -16.63 18.22 15.49
N LEU A 79 -15.33 18.39 15.77
CA LEU A 79 -14.64 17.65 16.82
C LEU A 79 -15.11 18.12 18.20
N ALA A 80 -15.57 17.18 19.03
CA ALA A 80 -15.91 17.46 20.41
C ALA A 80 -14.65 17.82 21.21
N GLU A 81 -14.69 18.96 21.91
CA GLU A 81 -13.57 19.41 22.78
C GLU A 81 -13.36 18.50 24.00
N HIS A 82 -14.42 17.80 24.40
CA HIS A 82 -14.43 16.96 25.59
C HIS A 82 -14.82 15.52 25.24
N LYS A 83 -14.38 14.59 26.11
CA LYS A 83 -14.73 13.18 26.01
C LYS A 83 -16.24 13.00 25.88
N ILE A 84 -16.65 12.28 24.84
CA ILE A 84 -18.04 11.87 24.61
C ILE A 84 -18.51 11.02 25.81
N GLN A 85 -19.64 11.39 26.41
CA GLN A 85 -20.17 10.71 27.60
C GLN A 85 -20.96 9.45 27.20
N SER A 86 -20.76 8.36 27.94
CA SER A 86 -21.36 7.05 27.63
C SER A 86 -22.75 6.81 28.27
N SER A 87 -23.27 7.77 29.02
CA SER A 87 -24.54 7.65 29.75
C SER A 87 -25.78 7.94 28.90
N THR A 88 -25.61 8.47 27.69
CA THR A 88 -26.67 9.13 26.91
C THR A 88 -27.26 8.25 25.80
N GLY A 89 -27.08 6.93 25.88
CA GLY A 89 -27.56 5.97 24.87
C GLY A 89 -26.48 5.48 23.91
N PRO A 90 -26.86 4.86 22.77
CA PRO A 90 -25.91 4.29 21.82
C PRO A 90 -25.05 5.38 21.15
N LEU A 91 -23.76 5.07 20.93
CA LEU A 91 -22.83 5.97 20.25
C LEU A 91 -23.12 5.98 18.75
N GLN A 92 -23.38 7.17 18.20
CA GLN A 92 -23.48 7.40 16.76
C GLN A 92 -22.35 8.34 16.33
N LEU A 93 -21.56 7.92 15.34
CA LEU A 93 -20.47 8.72 14.77
C LEU A 93 -20.81 9.05 13.31
N ALA A 94 -20.90 10.35 13.01
CA ALA A 94 -20.99 10.84 11.63
C ALA A 94 -19.59 11.21 11.16
N LEU A 95 -19.12 10.61 10.07
CA LEU A 95 -17.82 10.88 9.47
C LEU A 95 -17.98 11.40 8.05
N GLN A 96 -17.09 12.30 7.64
CA GLN A 96 -17.02 12.83 6.28
C GLN A 96 -15.95 12.08 5.47
N LYS A 97 -16.17 11.93 4.15
CA LYS A 97 -15.18 11.33 3.24
C LYS A 97 -13.97 12.26 3.10
N VAL A 98 -12.77 11.69 3.14
CA VAL A 98 -11.54 12.44 2.87
C VAL A 98 -11.52 12.87 1.39
N PRO A 99 -11.16 14.13 1.08
CA PRO A 99 -11.05 14.58 -0.30
C PRO A 99 -10.08 13.71 -1.13
N LYS A 100 -10.36 13.54 -2.43
CA LYS A 100 -9.57 12.72 -3.38
C LYS A 100 -8.19 13.36 -3.69
N LEU A 101 -7.29 13.40 -2.69
CA LEU A 101 -6.03 14.15 -2.74
C LEU A 101 -4.96 13.53 -3.65
N LEU A 102 -5.02 12.22 -3.90
CA LEU A 102 -4.12 11.59 -4.87
C LEU A 102 -4.29 12.16 -6.28
N GLY A 103 -5.51 12.56 -6.66
CA GLY A 103 -5.75 13.23 -7.93
C GLY A 103 -5.13 14.62 -7.98
N MET A 104 -5.16 15.36 -6.86
CA MET A 104 -4.50 16.67 -6.74
C MET A 104 -2.97 16.55 -6.82
N LEU A 105 -2.41 15.50 -6.21
CA LEU A 105 -0.98 15.22 -6.25
C LEU A 105 -0.49 15.08 -7.70
N THR A 106 -1.13 14.22 -8.50
CA THR A 106 -0.72 13.92 -9.88
C THR A 106 -1.10 14.99 -10.89
N SER A 107 -2.13 15.80 -10.65
CA SER A 107 -2.58 16.81 -11.63
C SER A 107 -2.08 18.23 -11.35
N VAL A 108 -1.79 18.56 -10.10
CA VAL A 108 -1.45 19.93 -9.70
C VAL A 108 -0.09 20.01 -9.01
N TRP A 109 0.21 19.12 -8.06
CA TRP A 109 1.40 19.30 -7.22
C TRP A 109 2.67 18.76 -7.86
N VAL A 110 2.60 17.63 -8.57
CA VAL A 110 3.75 16.96 -9.20
C VAL A 110 3.38 16.25 -10.52
N PRO A 111 2.92 17.01 -11.55
CA PRO A 111 2.43 16.43 -12.80
C PRO A 111 3.48 15.68 -13.64
N ASP A 112 4.76 15.97 -13.42
CA ASP A 112 5.85 15.36 -14.17
C ASP A 112 6.62 14.28 -13.40
N SER A 113 6.22 14.01 -12.15
CA SER A 113 6.85 12.99 -11.31
C SER A 113 6.14 11.65 -11.43
N MET A 114 6.89 10.57 -11.22
CA MET A 114 6.29 9.25 -11.12
C MET A 114 5.58 9.10 -9.77
N VAL A 115 4.34 8.63 -9.79
CA VAL A 115 3.55 8.38 -8.59
C VAL A 115 3.13 6.92 -8.55
N VAL A 116 3.50 6.24 -7.46
CA VAL A 116 3.16 4.87 -7.11
C VAL A 116 2.26 4.89 -5.89
N SER A 117 1.06 4.34 -6.02
CA SER A 117 0.11 4.21 -4.91
C SER A 117 -0.08 2.76 -4.50
N PHE A 118 -0.73 2.55 -3.36
CA PHE A 118 -0.99 1.24 -2.80
C PHE A 118 -2.48 0.95 -2.74
N LYS A 119 -2.85 -0.31 -2.97
CA LYS A 119 -4.19 -0.83 -2.77
C LYS A 119 -4.08 -2.13 -1.97
N LEU A 120 -4.74 -2.15 -0.82
CA LEU A 120 -4.82 -3.31 0.07
C LEU A 120 -6.26 -3.79 0.07
N GLU A 121 -6.49 -5.06 -0.27
CA GLU A 121 -7.81 -5.67 -0.25
C GLU A 121 -7.79 -6.98 0.54
N THR A 122 -8.96 -7.45 0.94
CA THR A 122 -9.16 -8.78 1.52
C THR A 122 -9.72 -9.77 0.52
N ASP A 123 -10.48 -9.28 -0.47
CA ASP A 123 -11.10 -10.08 -1.52
C ASP A 123 -10.27 -10.08 -2.81
N PRO A 124 -9.78 -11.25 -3.28
CA PRO A 124 -9.07 -11.37 -4.56
C PRO A 124 -9.89 -10.90 -5.77
N GLY A 125 -11.21 -11.08 -5.76
CA GLY A 125 -12.10 -10.69 -6.86
C GLY A 125 -12.24 -9.18 -7.05
N MET A 126 -11.82 -8.39 -6.05
CA MET A 126 -11.85 -6.93 -6.11
C MET A 126 -10.49 -6.29 -6.35
N LEU A 127 -9.39 -7.00 -6.12
CA LEU A 127 -8.06 -6.39 -6.04
C LEU A 127 -7.65 -5.68 -7.33
N VAL A 128 -7.65 -6.40 -8.46
CA VAL A 128 -7.25 -5.85 -9.77
C VAL A 128 -8.22 -4.75 -10.21
N ARG A 129 -9.53 -4.97 -10.01
CA ARG A 129 -10.58 -3.99 -10.37
C ARG A 129 -10.41 -2.67 -9.63
N LYS A 130 -10.17 -2.72 -8.31
CA LYS A 130 -9.95 -1.51 -7.50
C LYS A 130 -8.60 -0.85 -7.78
N ALA A 131 -7.56 -1.64 -8.10
CA ALA A 131 -6.28 -1.10 -8.54
C ALA A 131 -6.39 -0.38 -9.90
N ALA A 132 -7.06 -0.99 -10.88
CA ALA A 132 -7.36 -0.38 -12.16
C ALA A 132 -8.21 0.89 -12.02
N ALA A 133 -9.22 0.89 -11.15
CA ALA A 133 -9.99 2.10 -10.83
C ALA A 133 -9.07 3.21 -10.29
N ALA A 134 -8.18 2.90 -9.36
CA ALA A 134 -7.24 3.87 -8.79
C ALA A 134 -6.27 4.44 -9.84
N LEU A 135 -5.76 3.63 -10.77
CA LEU A 135 -4.95 4.10 -11.90
C LEU A 135 -5.66 5.20 -12.68
N ARG A 136 -6.93 4.97 -13.05
CA ARG A 136 -7.71 5.94 -13.84
C ARG A 136 -8.12 7.17 -13.03
N THR A 137 -8.67 6.96 -11.83
CA THR A 137 -9.22 8.05 -11.00
C THR A 137 -8.13 9.03 -10.56
N TYR A 138 -6.97 8.52 -10.19
CA TYR A 138 -5.89 9.34 -9.65
C TYR A 138 -4.76 9.58 -10.64
N ARG A 139 -4.81 8.99 -11.84
CA ARG A 139 -3.76 9.11 -12.88
C ARG A 139 -2.36 8.80 -12.32
N VAL A 140 -2.29 7.81 -11.41
CA VAL A 140 -1.01 7.31 -10.92
C VAL A 140 -0.38 6.39 -11.96
N HIS A 141 0.94 6.24 -11.90
CA HIS A 141 1.71 5.51 -12.90
C HIS A 141 1.74 4.00 -12.61
N THR A 142 1.66 3.63 -11.33
CA THR A 142 1.66 2.24 -10.88
C THR A 142 0.85 2.12 -9.60
N VAL A 143 0.07 1.05 -9.48
CA VAL A 143 -0.57 0.67 -8.22
C VAL A 143 0.05 -0.63 -7.73
N VAL A 144 0.58 -0.62 -6.51
CA VAL A 144 0.98 -1.83 -5.79
C VAL A 144 -0.26 -2.41 -5.11
N ALA A 145 -0.71 -3.56 -5.57
CA ALA A 145 -1.96 -4.20 -5.18
C ALA A 145 -1.66 -5.49 -4.41
N ASN A 146 -2.07 -5.54 -3.14
CA ASN A 146 -1.77 -6.63 -2.23
C ASN A 146 -3.03 -7.15 -1.55
N LEU A 147 -3.09 -8.46 -1.28
CA LEU A 147 -4.07 -9.03 -0.37
C LEU A 147 -3.55 -9.00 1.07
N LEU A 148 -4.43 -8.68 2.04
CA LEU A 148 -4.04 -8.55 3.44
C LEU A 148 -3.30 -9.78 4.00
N HIS A 149 -3.73 -10.97 3.61
CA HIS A 149 -3.22 -12.24 4.11
C HIS A 149 -1.89 -12.68 3.44
N THR A 150 -1.62 -12.27 2.20
CA THR A 150 -0.40 -12.63 1.44
C THR A 150 0.54 -11.46 1.18
N ARG A 151 0.27 -10.25 1.70
CA ARG A 151 1.06 -9.03 1.43
C ARG A 151 2.57 -9.12 1.71
N LYS A 152 3.01 -10.11 2.50
CA LYS A 152 4.43 -10.37 2.81
C LYS A 152 5.08 -11.39 1.87
N ASP A 153 4.29 -12.10 1.08
CA ASP A 153 4.71 -13.22 0.24
C ASP A 153 4.46 -12.95 -1.25
N GLN A 154 3.43 -12.16 -1.56
CA GLN A 154 3.06 -11.81 -2.93
C GLN A 154 2.52 -10.38 -3.01
N VAL A 155 2.92 -9.66 -4.06
CA VAL A 155 2.40 -8.34 -4.42
C VAL A 155 2.20 -8.25 -5.93
N LEU A 156 1.19 -7.50 -6.36
CA LEU A 156 0.91 -7.26 -7.78
C LEU A 156 1.22 -5.81 -8.15
N LEU A 157 2.04 -5.59 -9.17
CA LEU A 157 2.20 -4.27 -9.78
C LEU A 157 1.19 -4.15 -10.92
N VAL A 158 0.28 -3.18 -10.81
CA VAL A 158 -0.71 -2.88 -11.85
C VAL A 158 -0.34 -1.58 -12.53
N THR A 159 -0.21 -1.60 -13.86
CA THR A 159 0.10 -0.43 -14.70
C THR A 159 -0.89 -0.31 -15.83
N GLN A 160 -1.05 0.89 -16.40
CA GLN A 160 -1.84 1.06 -17.61
C GLN A 160 -1.15 0.37 -18.79
N SER A 161 -1.90 -0.45 -19.55
CA SER A 161 -1.40 -1.09 -20.76
C SER A 161 -1.26 -0.06 -21.90
N LYS A 162 -0.48 -0.38 -22.94
CA LYS A 162 -0.27 0.51 -24.10
C LYS A 162 -1.54 0.71 -24.96
N GLY A 163 -2.64 0.01 -24.65
CA GLY A 163 -3.94 0.18 -25.30
C GLY A 163 -4.70 1.43 -24.83
N PRO A 164 -5.70 1.90 -25.61
CA PRO A 164 -6.53 3.01 -25.20
C PRO A 164 -7.30 2.66 -23.92
N SER A 165 -7.16 3.47 -22.87
CA SER A 165 -8.06 3.39 -21.72
C SER A 165 -9.49 3.67 -22.17
N PRO A 166 -10.50 2.95 -21.66
CA PRO A 166 -11.89 3.28 -21.94
C PRO A 166 -12.20 4.74 -21.51
N PRO A 167 -13.10 5.44 -22.22
CA PRO A 167 -13.45 6.82 -21.92
C PRO A 167 -13.91 6.98 -20.46
N ALA A 168 -13.65 8.16 -19.89
CA ALA A 168 -13.80 8.44 -18.45
C ALA A 168 -15.26 8.47 -17.93
N GLN A 169 -16.22 7.85 -18.62
CA GLN A 169 -17.63 7.80 -18.22
C GLN A 169 -18.04 6.34 -17.95
N ALA A 170 -18.77 6.15 -16.84
CA ALA A 170 -19.19 4.89 -16.23
C ALA A 170 -18.09 4.11 -15.46
N VAL A 171 -17.64 4.67 -14.34
CA VAL A 171 -17.61 3.88 -13.11
C VAL A 171 -18.54 4.53 -12.13
N ASP A 172 -19.49 3.73 -11.67
CA ASP A 172 -20.29 3.97 -10.47
C ASP A 172 -19.38 4.50 -9.35
N ASP A 173 -19.48 5.79 -9.06
CA ASP A 173 -19.00 6.37 -7.80
C ASP A 173 -19.88 5.76 -6.72
N GLY A 174 -19.54 4.54 -6.29
CA GLY A 174 -20.15 3.81 -5.19
C GLY A 174 -21.61 4.14 -4.92
N LYS A 175 -22.53 3.38 -5.55
CA LYS A 175 -23.68 2.91 -4.77
C LYS A 175 -23.12 2.44 -3.42
N PRO A 176 -23.67 2.90 -2.27
CA PRO A 176 -23.15 2.51 -0.97
C PRO A 176 -23.04 0.98 -0.92
N ASP A 177 -21.89 0.49 -0.47
CA ASP A 177 -21.66 -0.91 -0.19
C ASP A 177 -22.86 -1.40 0.62
N THR A 178 -23.79 -2.09 -0.05
CA THR A 178 -24.91 -2.71 0.63
C THR A 178 -24.36 -4.04 1.09
N GLU A 179 -23.66 -4.02 2.24
CA GLU A 179 -23.41 -5.23 3.00
C GLU A 179 -24.77 -5.88 3.24
N SER A 180 -24.94 -7.06 2.64
CA SER A 180 -26.11 -7.88 2.88
C SER A 180 -26.02 -8.36 4.32
N GLU A 181 -27.02 -8.01 5.13
CA GLU A 181 -27.19 -8.56 6.49
C GLU A 181 -27.17 -10.10 6.41
N VAL A 182 -26.08 -10.68 6.90
CA VAL A 182 -26.06 -12.08 7.36
C VAL A 182 -26.00 -12.02 8.87
N THR A 183 -27.17 -12.07 9.49
CA THR A 183 -27.32 -12.35 10.90
C THR A 183 -26.99 -13.82 11.13
N ASP A 184 -25.93 -14.14 11.88
CA ASP A 184 -25.86 -15.45 12.53
C ASP A 184 -25.03 -15.44 13.81
N GLY A 185 -25.55 -16.21 14.77
CA GLY A 185 -25.22 -16.19 16.18
C GLY A 185 -23.79 -16.57 16.54
N VAL A 186 -23.24 -15.83 17.50
CA VAL A 186 -22.02 -16.17 18.23
C VAL A 186 -22.23 -17.46 19.02
N THR A 187 -21.41 -18.48 18.78
CA THR A 187 -21.14 -19.52 19.76
C THR A 187 -19.63 -19.66 19.94
N ALA A 188 -19.18 -19.51 21.19
CA ALA A 188 -17.78 -19.58 21.57
C ALA A 188 -17.26 -21.02 21.56
N GLY A 189 -16.13 -21.26 20.90
CA GLY A 189 -15.34 -22.49 20.98
C GLY A 189 -13.87 -22.15 21.14
N GLN A 190 -13.28 -22.55 22.27
CA GLN A 190 -11.83 -22.52 22.51
C GLN A 190 -11.17 -23.63 21.69
N GLU A 191 -10.00 -23.37 21.10
CA GLU A 191 -9.08 -24.47 20.75
C GLU A 191 -7.61 -24.07 20.86
N GLN A 192 -6.85 -25.05 21.34
CA GLN A 192 -5.48 -24.95 21.84
C GLN A 192 -4.45 -25.03 20.71
N ARG A 193 -3.29 -24.39 20.95
CA ARG A 193 -2.08 -24.50 20.12
C ARG A 193 -1.38 -25.83 20.35
N SER A 194 -1.01 -26.55 19.29
CA SER A 194 0.11 -27.48 19.34
C SER A 194 0.82 -27.64 17.98
N SER A 195 2.16 -27.62 18.08
CA SER A 195 3.20 -28.22 17.22
C SER A 195 3.21 -27.95 15.71
N VAL A 196 4.31 -27.35 15.25
CA VAL A 196 4.61 -27.03 13.85
C VAL A 196 5.05 -28.30 13.12
N ASP A 197 4.29 -28.74 12.13
CA ASP A 197 4.61 -29.92 11.32
C ASP A 197 5.12 -29.51 9.93
N PHE A 198 6.20 -30.14 9.49
CA PHE A 198 6.93 -29.82 8.25
C PHE A 198 6.08 -30.04 6.98
N THR A 199 4.95 -30.74 7.11
CA THR A 199 3.93 -30.93 6.09
C THR A 199 3.19 -29.65 5.72
N THR A 200 3.04 -28.65 6.60
CA THR A 200 2.24 -27.44 6.31
C THR A 200 2.82 -26.55 5.19
N GLN A 201 4.12 -26.66 4.88
CA GLN A 201 4.76 -25.84 3.86
C GLN A 201 4.44 -26.27 2.42
N VAL A 202 4.31 -27.57 2.17
CA VAL A 202 4.02 -28.10 0.82
C VAL A 202 2.57 -27.79 0.42
N TRP A 203 1.64 -27.87 1.37
CA TRP A 203 0.22 -27.63 1.12
C TRP A 203 -0.09 -26.13 0.92
N LYS A 204 0.60 -25.24 1.64
CA LYS A 204 0.51 -23.78 1.40
C LYS A 204 0.97 -23.40 0.00
N GLN A 205 1.99 -24.06 -0.53
CA GLN A 205 2.53 -23.71 -1.84
C GLN A 205 1.58 -24.17 -2.97
N GLN A 206 0.96 -25.34 -2.83
CA GLN A 206 -0.10 -25.79 -3.73
C GLN A 206 -1.37 -24.93 -3.63
N GLU A 207 -1.82 -24.56 -2.42
CA GLU A 207 -2.96 -23.64 -2.26
C GLU A 207 -2.69 -22.25 -2.87
N LEU A 208 -1.47 -21.73 -2.75
CA LEU A 208 -1.07 -20.45 -3.36
C LEU A 208 -1.01 -20.54 -4.90
N GLU A 209 -0.54 -21.66 -5.45
CA GLU A 209 -0.55 -21.92 -6.89
C GLU A 209 -1.96 -22.09 -7.44
N GLU A 210 -2.84 -22.78 -6.70
CA GLU A 210 -4.26 -22.93 -7.04
C GLU A 210 -5.02 -21.60 -6.94
N GLN A 211 -4.72 -20.77 -5.93
CA GLN A 211 -5.29 -19.42 -5.81
C GLN A 211 -4.78 -18.48 -6.91
N SER A 212 -3.50 -18.56 -7.30
CA SER A 212 -2.91 -17.84 -8.44
C SER A 212 -3.50 -18.30 -9.79
N ALA A 213 -3.75 -19.60 -9.96
CA ALA A 213 -4.44 -20.15 -11.12
C ALA A 213 -5.93 -19.73 -11.16
N ALA A 214 -6.60 -19.70 -10.01
CA ALA A 214 -7.97 -19.21 -9.89
C ALA A 214 -8.07 -17.70 -10.19
N LEU A 215 -7.08 -16.90 -9.81
CA LEU A 215 -6.92 -15.49 -10.20
C LEU A 215 -6.87 -15.33 -11.73
N LYS A 216 -6.16 -16.20 -12.45
CA LYS A 216 -6.11 -16.20 -13.93
C LYS A 216 -7.43 -16.60 -14.59
N GLN A 217 -8.23 -17.46 -13.95
CA GLN A 217 -9.43 -18.04 -14.55
C GLN A 217 -10.74 -17.33 -14.17
N LYS A 218 -10.83 -16.68 -13.00
CA LYS A 218 -12.04 -15.98 -12.51
C LYS A 218 -12.02 -14.46 -12.67
N GLY A 219 -10.90 -13.86 -13.06
CA GLY A 219 -10.72 -12.40 -13.11
C GLY A 219 -11.29 -11.68 -14.33
N CYS A 220 -11.40 -12.35 -15.50
CA CYS A 220 -11.69 -11.68 -16.78
C CYS A 220 -13.15 -11.21 -16.94
N SER A 221 -13.53 -10.25 -16.11
CA SER A 221 -14.57 -9.29 -16.39
C SER A 221 -13.94 -8.16 -17.22
N GLN A 222 -14.69 -7.60 -18.18
CA GLN A 222 -14.20 -6.65 -19.19
C GLN A 222 -13.41 -5.42 -18.67
N ALA A 223 -13.39 -5.17 -17.36
CA ALA A 223 -12.63 -4.10 -16.71
C ALA A 223 -11.09 -4.28 -16.73
N GLU A 224 -10.58 -5.50 -17.01
CA GLU A 224 -9.16 -5.84 -16.84
C GLU A 224 -8.32 -5.74 -18.13
N VAL A 225 -8.93 -5.54 -19.29
CA VAL A 225 -8.23 -5.65 -20.61
C VAL A 225 -7.25 -4.49 -20.87
N TRP A 226 -7.35 -3.37 -20.13
CA TRP A 226 -6.54 -2.17 -20.36
C TRP A 226 -5.40 -1.98 -19.36
N VAL A 227 -5.20 -2.92 -18.43
CA VAL A 227 -4.11 -2.88 -17.45
C VAL A 227 -3.16 -4.04 -17.65
N ASP A 228 -1.87 -3.79 -17.45
CA ASP A 228 -0.85 -4.82 -17.35
C ASP A 228 -0.65 -5.15 -15.86
N THR A 229 -0.43 -6.43 -15.56
CA THR A 229 -0.16 -6.91 -14.21
C THR A 229 1.16 -7.67 -14.16
N GLU A 230 1.99 -7.34 -13.17
CA GLU A 230 3.28 -7.98 -12.93
C GLU A 230 3.33 -8.49 -11.49
N GLU A 231 3.41 -9.80 -11.34
CA GLU A 231 3.41 -10.48 -10.05
C GLU A 231 4.83 -10.55 -9.47
N ILE A 232 4.96 -10.22 -8.19
CA ILE A 232 6.20 -10.35 -7.44
C ILE A 232 5.95 -11.32 -6.30
N ASN A 233 6.66 -12.45 -6.34
CA ASN A 233 6.67 -13.44 -5.27
C ASN A 233 7.97 -13.31 -4.46
N ARG A 234 7.82 -13.37 -3.12
CA ARG A 234 8.96 -13.33 -2.21
C ARG A 234 9.81 -14.57 -2.41
N ALA A 235 11.09 -14.38 -2.73
CA ALA A 235 12.01 -15.52 -2.81
C ALA A 235 12.20 -16.16 -1.42
N ASN A 236 12.36 -17.49 -1.36
CA ASN A 236 12.52 -18.22 -0.09
C ASN A 236 13.68 -17.72 0.78
N TYR A 237 14.75 -17.21 0.16
CA TYR A 237 15.93 -16.67 0.84
C TYR A 237 15.80 -15.18 1.22
N GLU A 238 14.78 -14.48 0.72
CA GLU A 238 14.58 -13.06 1.01
C GLU A 238 13.58 -12.91 2.16
N PRO A 239 13.98 -12.32 3.31
CA PRO A 239 13.09 -12.15 4.46
C PRO A 239 11.97 -11.13 4.22
N TYR A 240 12.17 -10.18 3.30
CA TYR A 240 11.30 -9.02 3.10
C TYR A 240 11.00 -8.82 1.61
N ILE A 241 9.73 -9.03 1.20
CA ILE A 241 9.28 -8.81 -0.19
C ILE A 241 9.52 -7.37 -0.67
N GLU A 242 9.58 -6.44 0.28
CA GLU A 242 9.83 -5.02 0.07
C GLU A 242 11.12 -4.79 -0.73
N ARG A 243 12.15 -5.63 -0.57
CA ARG A 243 13.39 -5.48 -1.33
C ARG A 243 13.18 -5.73 -2.83
N GLN A 244 12.43 -6.78 -3.18
CA GLN A 244 12.10 -7.11 -4.57
C GLN A 244 11.13 -6.07 -5.15
N LEU A 245 10.11 -5.69 -4.37
CA LEU A 245 9.16 -4.65 -4.74
C LEU A 245 9.84 -3.31 -5.05
N VAL A 246 10.67 -2.81 -4.13
CA VAL A 246 11.40 -1.55 -4.33
C VAL A 246 12.34 -1.64 -5.53
N SER A 247 13.01 -2.78 -5.73
CA SER A 247 13.85 -2.99 -6.92
C SER A 247 13.07 -2.84 -8.22
N GLN A 248 11.88 -3.45 -8.31
CA GLN A 248 11.03 -3.34 -9.51
C GLN A 248 10.49 -1.93 -9.72
N VAL A 249 10.07 -1.26 -8.65
CA VAL A 249 9.62 0.14 -8.73
C VAL A 249 10.75 1.07 -9.18
N VAL A 250 11.98 0.87 -8.68
CA VAL A 250 13.16 1.64 -9.11
C VAL A 250 13.44 1.40 -10.60
N ALA A 251 13.36 0.15 -11.08
CA ALA A 251 13.55 -0.16 -12.50
C ALA A 251 12.51 0.56 -13.38
N LYS A 252 11.22 0.56 -12.98
CA LYS A 252 10.16 1.31 -13.67
C LYS A 252 10.40 2.82 -13.62
N HIS A 253 10.88 3.37 -12.50
CA HIS A 253 11.22 4.78 -12.39
C HIS A 253 12.40 5.18 -13.29
N THR A 254 13.42 4.32 -13.43
CA THR A 254 14.51 4.53 -14.40
C THR A 254 13.99 4.58 -15.83
N GLN A 255 13.08 3.68 -16.21
CA GLN A 255 12.43 3.70 -17.53
C GLN A 255 11.57 4.96 -17.73
N PHE A 256 10.84 5.38 -16.69
CA PHE A 256 10.04 6.59 -16.70
C PHE A 256 10.89 7.84 -16.96
N ILE A 257 12.03 7.98 -16.26
CA ILE A 257 12.98 9.07 -16.49
C ILE A 257 13.48 9.06 -17.93
N ALA A 258 13.91 7.90 -18.44
CA ALA A 258 14.43 7.78 -19.81
C ALA A 258 13.36 8.19 -20.85
N HIS A 259 12.11 7.76 -20.67
CA HIS A 259 11.03 8.10 -21.59
C HIS A 259 10.72 9.60 -21.62
N ARG A 260 10.73 10.26 -20.45
CA ARG A 260 10.45 11.70 -20.33
C ARG A 260 11.62 12.60 -20.77
N GLN A 261 12.85 12.09 -20.85
CA GLN A 261 13.99 12.83 -21.39
C GLN A 261 14.03 12.89 -22.93
N HIS A 262 13.28 11.99 -23.58
CA HIS A 262 13.20 11.89 -25.05
C HIS A 262 11.95 12.52 -25.66
N GLN A 263 11.08 13.12 -24.84
CA GLN A 263 9.91 13.90 -25.27
C GLN A 263 10.18 15.40 -25.11
#